data_AF-A0A7V9B2C5-F1
#
_entry.id   AF-A0A7V9B2C5-F1
#
_cell.length_a   1.000
_cell.length_b   1.000
_cell.length_c   1.000
_cell.angle_alpha   90.00
_cell.angle_beta   90.00
_cell.angle_gamma   90.00
#
_symmetry.space_group_name_H-M   'P 1'
#
loop_
_entity.id
_entity.type
_entity.pdbx_description
1 polymer ?
#
loop_
_entity_poly.entity_id
_entity_poly.type
_entity_poly.pdbx_seq_one_letter_code
_entity_poly.pdbx_strand_id
1 'polypeptide(L)' 'RSLALAAEMGEARAPVDVELADEPGLASLQAAAVAPIGPLDQLALLGTTTAADRIALLIEVLTDQSELLEARLASPG' A
#
# COMPACT_ATOMS: atom_id res chain seq x y z
N ARG A 1 -5.17 -6.61 1.84
CA ARG A 1 -4.39 -7.85 2.12
C ARG A 1 -3.00 -7.50 2.62
N SER A 2 -2.17 -6.82 1.82
CA SER A 2 -0.83 -6.33 2.19
C SER A 2 -0.73 -5.66 3.57
N LEU A 3 -1.67 -4.78 3.94
CA LEU A 3 -1.69 -4.12 5.26
C LEU A 3 -1.75 -5.10 6.44
N ALA A 4 -2.56 -6.16 6.32
CA ALA A 4 -2.68 -7.17 7.37
C ALA A 4 -1.39 -8.00 7.50
N LEU A 5 -0.82 -8.44 6.36
CA LEU A 5 0.45 -9.16 6.34
C LEU A 5 1.59 -8.32 6.93
N ALA A 6 1.66 -7.04 6.57
CA ALA A 6 2.64 -6.11 7.14
C ALA A 6 2.43 -5.91 8.65
N ALA A 7 1.17 -5.85 9.12
CA ALA A 7 0.87 -5.74 10.54
C ALA A 7 1.31 -6.99 11.33
N GLU A 8 1.09 -8.19 10.78
CA GLU A 8 1.56 -9.45 11.37
C GLU A 8 3.10 -9.49 11.52
N MET A 9 3.81 -8.85 10.58
CA MET A 9 5.27 -8.72 10.63
C MET A 9 5.77 -7.55 11.49
N GLY A 10 4.88 -6.74 12.06
CA GLY A 10 5.25 -5.52 12.78
C GLY A 10 5.77 -4.38 11.90
N GLU A 11 5.51 -4.44 10.59
CA GLU A 11 5.99 -3.52 9.55
C GLU A 11 4.91 -2.55 9.05
N ALA A 12 3.68 -2.65 9.57
CA ALA A 12 2.59 -1.74 9.21
C ALA A 12 2.94 -0.29 9.54
N ARG A 13 2.75 0.59 8.55
CA ARG A 13 3.00 2.05 8.68
C ARG A 13 1.79 2.83 9.19
N ALA A 14 0.62 2.21 9.18
CA ALA A 14 -0.65 2.81 9.58
C ALA A 14 -1.57 1.74 10.20
N PRO A 15 -2.59 2.15 10.98
CA PRO A 15 -3.65 1.26 11.43
C PRO A 15 -4.37 0.59 10.26
N VAL A 16 -4.81 -0.65 10.45
CA VAL A 16 -5.51 -1.44 9.41
C VAL A 16 -6.95 -0.93 9.18
N ASP A 17 -7.50 -0.21 10.16
CA ASP A 17 -8.85 0.36 10.19
C ASP A 17 -8.88 1.86 9.81
N VAL A 18 -7.86 2.35 9.12
CA VAL A 18 -7.82 3.75 8.69
C VAL A 18 -8.99 4.08 7.76
N GLU A 19 -9.76 5.10 8.14
CA GLU A 19 -10.83 5.65 7.29
C GLU A 19 -10.22 6.55 6.22
N LEU A 20 -10.64 6.35 4.97
CA LEU A 20 -10.28 7.20 3.84
C LEU A 20 -11.38 8.24 3.62
N ALA A 21 -11.01 9.37 3.03
CA ALA A 21 -11.95 10.41 2.63
C ALA A 21 -12.93 9.90 1.57
N ASP A 22 -14.13 10.49 1.51
CA ASP A 22 -15.14 10.18 0.49
C ASP A 22 -14.75 10.71 -0.91
N GLU A 23 -13.94 11.78 -0.95
CA GLU A 23 -13.51 12.39 -2.21
C GLU A 23 -12.45 11.49 -2.87
N PRO A 24 -12.68 10.94 -4.08
CA PRO A 24 -11.81 9.93 -4.68
C PRO A 24 -10.36 10.37 -4.89
N GLY A 25 -10.14 11.65 -5.21
CA GLY A 25 -8.81 12.24 -5.35
C GLY A 25 -8.01 12.13 -4.06
N LEU A 26 -8.56 12.64 -2.97
CA LEU A 26 -7.96 12.59 -1.64
C LEU A 26 -7.84 11.15 -1.13
N ALA A 27 -8.87 10.32 -1.31
CA ALA A 27 -8.86 8.92 -0.92
C ALA A 27 -7.69 8.17 -1.57
N SER A 28 -7.44 8.40 -2.86
CA SER A 28 -6.32 7.77 -3.58
C SER A 28 -4.94 8.18 -3.06
N LEU A 29 -4.79 9.44 -2.61
CA LEU A 29 -3.55 9.93 -2.01
C LEU A 29 -3.34 9.35 -0.61
N GLN A 30 -4.41 9.31 0.20
CA GLN A 30 -4.38 8.70 1.53
C GLN A 30 -4.05 7.20 1.44
N ALA A 31 -4.67 6.47 0.50
CA ALA A 31 -4.38 5.07 0.26
C ALA A 31 -2.90 4.84 -0.08
N ALA A 32 -2.30 5.68 -0.93
CA ALA A 32 -0.88 5.61 -1.25
C ALA A 32 0.03 5.92 -0.03
N ALA A 33 -0.39 6.85 0.84
CA ALA A 33 0.39 7.24 2.02
C ALA A 33 0.40 6.17 3.12
N VAL A 34 -0.72 5.48 3.33
CA VAL A 34 -0.86 4.45 4.37
C VAL A 34 -0.40 3.06 3.92
N ALA A 35 -0.22 2.85 2.61
CA ALA A 35 0.18 1.57 2.07
C ALA A 35 1.55 1.10 2.63
N PRO A 36 1.71 -0.21 2.92
CA PRO A 36 2.94 -0.78 3.47
C PRO A 36 3.95 -1.03 2.35
N ILE A 37 4.34 0.04 1.65
CA ILE A 37 5.19 0.01 0.45
C ILE A 37 6.46 0.83 0.68
N GLY A 38 7.46 0.64 -0.20
CA GLY A 38 8.72 1.35 -0.14
C GLY A 38 8.59 2.85 -0.48
N PRO A 39 9.52 3.71 -0.04
CA PRO A 39 9.47 5.15 -0.32
C PRO A 39 9.56 5.49 -1.81
N LEU A 40 10.20 4.64 -2.62
CA LEU A 40 10.26 4.84 -4.08
C LEU A 40 8.90 4.60 -4.73
N ASP A 41 8.16 3.57 -4.32
CA ASP A 41 6.81 3.30 -4.81
C ASP A 41 5.84 4.40 -4.38
N GLN A 42 5.98 4.91 -3.15
CA GLN A 42 5.22 6.08 -2.69
C GLN A 42 5.46 7.30 -3.59
N LEU A 43 6.72 7.58 -3.94
CA LEU A 43 7.06 8.69 -4.83
C LEU A 43 6.49 8.47 -6.24
N ALA A 44 6.55 7.25 -6.77
CA ALA A 44 5.98 6.91 -8.07
C ALA A 44 4.46 7.15 -8.08
N LEU A 45 3.76 6.74 -7.02
CA LEU A 45 2.32 6.99 -6.84
C LEU A 45 1.99 8.48 -6.77
N LEU A 46 2.79 9.28 -6.06
CA LEU A 46 2.61 10.74 -6.00
C LEU A 46 2.86 11.42 -7.35
N GLY A 47 3.65 10.80 -8.24
CA GLY A 47 3.91 11.28 -9.59
C GLY A 47 2.78 11.03 -10.59
N THR A 48 1.74 10.30 -10.22
CA THR A 48 0.61 10.00 -11.11
C THR A 48 -0.34 11.19 -11.30
N THR A 49 -0.84 11.36 -12.51
CA THR A 49 -1.65 12.54 -12.89
C THR A 49 -3.10 12.44 -12.39
N THR A 50 -3.68 11.25 -12.40
CA THR A 50 -5.09 11.06 -12.02
C THR A 50 -5.24 10.09 -10.85
N ALA A 51 -6.36 10.18 -10.13
CA ALA A 51 -6.69 9.23 -9.08
C ALA A 51 -6.82 7.79 -9.62
N ALA A 52 -7.34 7.64 -10.84
CA ALA A 52 -7.47 6.33 -11.49
C ALA A 52 -6.09 5.70 -11.76
N ASP A 53 -5.15 6.46 -12.33
CA ASP A 53 -3.78 5.99 -12.59
C ASP A 53 -3.08 5.62 -11.28
N ARG A 54 -3.28 6.42 -10.23
CA ARG A 54 -2.73 6.16 -8.89
C ARG A 54 -3.26 4.87 -8.30
N ILE A 55 -4.57 4.63 -8.38
CA ILE A 55 -5.18 3.40 -7.86
C ILE A 55 -4.72 2.18 -8.67
N ALA A 56 -4.63 2.30 -10.00
CA ALA A 56 -4.12 1.23 -10.85
C ALA A 56 -2.68 0.84 -10.46
N LEU A 57 -1.78 1.82 -10.37
CA LEU A 57 -0.40 1.59 -9.94
C LEU A 57 -0.33 1.07 -8.50
N LEU A 58 -1.18 1.57 -7.59
CA LEU A 58 -1.21 1.11 -6.20
C LEU A 58 -1.60 -0.37 -6.11
N ILE A 59 -2.55 -0.83 -6.93
CA ILE A 59 -2.96 -2.23 -6.98
C ILE A 59 -1.80 -3.12 -7.45
N GLU A 60 -1.06 -2.72 -8.48
CA GLU A 60 0.12 -3.45 -8.97
C GLU A 60 1.17 -3.58 -7.86
N VAL A 61 1.58 -2.45 -7.27
CA VAL A 61 2.57 -2.43 -6.19
C VAL A 61 2.12 -3.26 -4.99
N LEU A 62 0.85 -3.18 -4.58
CA LEU A 62 0.34 -3.94 -3.43
C LEU A 62 0.22 -5.45 -3.72
N THR A 63 0.08 -5.84 -4.98
CA THR A 63 0.11 -7.25 -5.40
C THR A 63 1.50 -7.81 -5.17
N ASP A 64 2.53 -7.15 -5.72
CA ASP A 64 3.94 -7.53 -5.55
C ASP A 64 4.35 -7.53 -4.07
N GLN A 65 3.94 -6.51 -3.30
CA GLN A 65 4.23 -6.46 -1.86
C GLN A 65 3.55 -7.59 -1.09
N SER A 66 2.32 -7.98 -1.46
CA SER A 66 1.64 -9.09 -0.79
C SER A 66 2.40 -10.39 -1.02
N GLU A 67 2.85 -10.65 -2.25
CA GLU A 67 3.64 -11.84 -2.59
C GLU A 67 4.97 -11.86 -1.82
N LEU A 68 5.66 -10.72 -1.74
CA LEU A 68 6.91 -10.59 -0.97
C LEU A 68 6.70 -10.87 0.52
N LEU A 69 5.68 -10.27 1.14
CA LEU A 69 5.38 -10.47 2.57
C LEU A 69 4.99 -11.92 2.85
N GLU A 70 4.20 -12.54 1.97
CA GLU A 70 3.83 -13.96 2.08
C GLU A 70 5.05 -14.88 1.98
N ALA A 71 5.95 -14.65 1.04
CA ALA A 71 7.18 -15.42 0.90
C ALA A 71 8.07 -15.32 2.15
N ARG A 72 8.16 -14.11 2.74
CA ARG A 72 8.91 -13.87 3.98
C ARG A 72 8.28 -14.57 5.19
N LEU A 73 6.95 -14.56 5.30
CA LEU A 73 6.21 -15.27 6.36
C LEU A 73 6.35 -16.79 6.24
N ALA A 74 6.34 -17.32 5.02
CA ALA A 74 6.50 -18.76 4.76
C ALA A 74 7.93 -19.27 4.97
N SER A 75 8.93 -18.39 4.94
CA SER A 75 10.34 -18.71 5.19
C SER A 75 10.88 -17.94 6.41
N PRO A 76 10.39 -18.26 7.63
CA PRO A 76 10.97 -17.69 8.84
C PRO A 76 12.43 -18.13 8.92
N GLY A 77 13.34 -17.16 8.96
CA GLY A 77 14.78 -17.40 9.14
C GLY A 77 15.09 -18.15 10.42
#